data_AF-A0A1F6HWZ5-F1
#
_entry.id   AF-A0A1F6HWZ5-F1
#
_cell.length_a   1.000
_cell.length_b   1.000
_cell.length_c   1.000
_cell.angle_alpha   90.00
_cell.angle_beta   90.00
_cell.angle_gamma   90.00
#
_symmetry.space_group_name_H-M   'P 1'
#
loop_
_entity.id
_entity.type
_entity.pdbx_description
1 polymer ?
#
loop_
_entity_poly.entity_id
_entity_poly.type
_entity_poly.pdbx_seq_one_letter_code
_entity_poly.pdbx_strand_id
1 'polypeptide(L)' 'MYYSHPCSYCKKIFYTYQNNRETAARVLFNGIKAHLIHYNEDHKEFMFDEHPTIEVNQMYQAMRESKDQPSGHYKL' A
#
# COMPACT_ATOMS: atom_id res chain seq x y z
N MET A 1 -3.19 -13.96 6.41
CA MET A 1 -4.07 -12.88 6.93
C MET A 1 -4.21 -11.80 5.88
N TYR A 2 -5.32 -11.07 5.89
CA TYR A 2 -5.48 -9.91 5.01
C TYR A 2 -4.90 -8.67 5.68
N TYR A 3 -4.00 -8.01 4.97
CA TYR A 3 -3.44 -6.73 5.37
C TYR A 3 -3.95 -5.68 4.42
N SER A 4 -4.32 -4.53 4.94
CA SER A 4 -4.88 -3.45 4.16
C SER A 4 -4.37 -2.08 4.57
N HIS A 5 -4.28 -1.18 3.60
CA HIS A 5 -3.93 0.22 3.85
C HIS A 5 -4.69 1.12 2.86
N PRO A 6 -5.35 2.20 3.35
CA PRO A 6 -5.95 3.18 2.48
C PRO A 6 -4.87 4.01 1.78
N CYS A 7 -5.04 4.25 0.48
CA CYS A 7 -4.27 5.26 -0.22
C CYS A 7 -4.79 6.66 0.15
N SER A 8 -3.90 7.52 0.66
CA SER A 8 -4.22 8.88 1.09
C SER A 8 -4.76 9.78 -0.02
N TYR A 9 -4.51 9.43 -1.30
CA TYR A 9 -4.84 10.28 -2.44
C TYR A 9 -6.19 9.92 -3.07
N CYS A 10 -6.37 8.66 -3.45
CA CYS A 10 -7.59 8.22 -4.14
C CYS A 10 -8.63 7.60 -3.20
N LYS A 11 -8.36 7.54 -1.89
CA LYS A 11 -9.19 6.89 -0.85
C LYS A 11 -9.48 5.41 -1.09
N LYS A 12 -8.89 4.79 -2.12
CA LYS A 12 -9.00 3.34 -2.36
C LYS A 12 -8.25 2.60 -1.26
N ILE A 13 -8.83 1.51 -0.79
CA ILE A 13 -8.17 0.61 0.16
C ILE A 13 -7.47 -0.47 -0.65
N PHE A 14 -6.16 -0.55 -0.48
CA PHE A 14 -5.32 -1.60 -1.03
C PHE A 14 -5.21 -2.72 -0.02
N TYR A 15 -5.27 -3.97 -0.46
CA TYR A 15 -5.09 -5.10 0.42
C TYR A 15 -4.34 -6.24 -0.24
N THR A 16 -3.64 -7.03 0.58
CA THR A 16 -2.91 -8.22 0.16
C THR A 16 -3.11 -9.34 1.17
N TYR A 17 -3.04 -10.59 0.72
CA TYR A 17 -3.04 -11.76 1.61
C TYR A 17 -1.63 -12.26 1.80
N GLN A 18 -1.12 -12.19 3.02
CA GLN A 18 0.26 -12.61 3.34
C GLN A 18 0.32 -13.39 4.66
N ASN A 19 1.39 -14.15 4.82
CA ASN A 19 1.64 -14.96 6.02
C ASN A 19 2.33 -14.17 7.14
N ASN A 20 2.98 -13.06 6.81
CA ASN A 20 3.63 -12.20 7.79
C ASN A 20 3.45 -10.72 7.43
N ARG A 21 3.55 -9.87 8.46
CA ARG A 21 3.29 -8.43 8.38
C ARG A 21 4.40 -7.67 7.64
N GLU A 22 5.64 -8.16 7.65
CA GLU A 22 6.75 -7.48 6.96
C GLU A 22 6.62 -7.60 5.44
N THR A 23 6.32 -8.80 4.94
CA THR A 23 6.04 -9.06 3.53
C THR A 23 4.79 -8.28 3.10
N ALA A 24 3.75 -8.24 3.92
CA ALA A 24 2.58 -7.40 3.65
C ALA A 24 2.94 -5.92 3.51
N ALA A 25 3.80 -5.39 4.39
CA ALA A 25 4.24 -3.99 4.35
C ALA A 25 4.94 -3.67 3.03
N ARG A 26 5.86 -4.53 2.59
CA ARG A 26 6.59 -4.37 1.32
C ARG A 26 5.66 -4.43 0.12
N VAL A 27 4.74 -5.39 0.10
CA VAL A 27 3.77 -5.54 -1.01
C VAL A 27 2.84 -4.34 -1.09
N LEU A 28 2.28 -3.91 0.05
CA LEU A 28 1.39 -2.74 0.10
C LEU A 28 2.13 -1.45 -0.25
N PHE A 29 3.35 -1.26 0.25
CA PHE A 29 4.18 -0.12 -0.11
C PHE A 29 4.48 -0.07 -1.61
N ASN A 30 4.99 -1.17 -2.19
CA ASN A 30 5.31 -1.21 -3.61
C ASN A 30 4.08 -1.06 -4.51
N GLY A 31 2.97 -1.71 -4.16
CA GLY A 31 1.73 -1.61 -4.93
C GLY A 31 1.08 -0.23 -4.87
N ILE A 32 1.09 0.41 -3.69
CA ILE A 32 0.61 1.79 -3.54
C ILE A 32 1.57 2.76 -4.24
N LYS A 33 2.89 2.57 -4.14
CA LYS A 33 3.88 3.39 -4.85
C LYS A 33 3.68 3.30 -6.37
N ALA A 34 3.53 2.10 -6.92
CA ALA A 34 3.24 1.91 -8.34
C ALA A 34 1.91 2.56 -8.74
N HIS A 35 0.87 2.41 -7.91
CA HIS A 35 -0.40 3.09 -8.12
C HIS A 35 -0.24 4.62 -8.13
N LEU A 36 0.54 5.17 -7.21
CA LEU A 36 0.81 6.60 -7.14
C LEU A 36 1.68 7.10 -8.28
N ILE A 37 2.65 6.31 -8.78
CA ILE A 37 3.43 6.66 -9.97
C ILE A 37 2.49 6.74 -11.17
N HIS A 38 1.64 5.74 -11.41
CA HIS A 38 0.66 5.80 -12.50
C HIS A 38 -0.33 6.94 -12.34
N TYR A 39 -0.85 7.13 -11.12
CA TYR A 39 -1.71 8.26 -10.80
C TYR A 39 -0.99 9.59 -11.08
N ASN A 40 0.30 9.67 -10.76
CA ASN A 40 1.13 10.84 -10.98
C ASN A 40 1.56 11.01 -12.45
N GLU A 41 1.69 9.97 -13.25
CA GLU A 41 1.85 10.09 -14.70
C GLU A 41 0.58 10.71 -15.31
N ASP A 42 -0.59 10.35 -14.80
CA ASP A 42 -1.87 11.02 -15.11
C ASP A 42 -1.94 12.46 -14.56
N HIS A 43 -1.24 12.79 -13.46
CA HIS A 43 -1.41 14.05 -12.69
C HIS A 43 -0.16 14.97 -12.58
N LYS A 44 0.97 14.63 -13.23
CA LYS A 44 2.24 15.39 -13.40
C LYS A 44 2.86 16.14 -12.19
N GLU A 45 2.85 15.63 -10.96
CA GLU A 45 3.32 16.41 -9.77
C GLU A 45 4.33 15.76 -8.79
N PHE A 46 4.70 14.48 -8.86
CA PHE A 46 5.55 13.82 -7.85
C PHE A 46 6.92 13.31 -8.31
N MET A 47 7.93 13.57 -7.47
CA MET A 47 9.22 12.86 -7.42
C MET A 47 9.25 12.05 -6.11
N PHE A 48 9.54 10.75 -6.19
CA PHE A 48 9.72 9.90 -5.00
C PHE A 48 11.19 9.77 -4.65
N ASP A 49 11.54 9.86 -3.37
CA ASP A 49 12.90 9.62 -2.87
C ASP A 49 13.35 8.15 -3.05
N GLU A 50 14.67 7.97 -3.24
CA GLU A 50 15.30 6.67 -3.53
C GLU A 50 15.50 5.75 -2.29
N HIS A 51 15.09 6.16 -1.08
CA HIS A 51 15.34 5.41 0.16
C HIS A 51 14.05 4.83 0.81
N PRO A 52 13.54 3.67 0.34
CA PRO A 52 12.24 3.13 0.73
C PRO A 52 12.17 2.53 2.15
N THR A 53 13.29 2.36 2.84
CA THR A 53 13.36 1.59 4.10
C THR A 53 12.57 2.24 5.24
N ILE A 54 12.59 3.58 5.32
CA ILE A 54 11.83 4.34 6.32
C ILE A 54 10.33 4.26 6.01
N GLU A 55 9.96 4.31 4.73
CA GLU A 55 8.57 4.30 4.27
C GLU A 55 7.90 2.92 4.46
N VAL A 56 8.63 1.83 4.27
CA VAL A 56 8.13 0.46 4.54
C VAL A 56 7.86 0.25 6.04
N ASN A 57 8.70 0.79 6.92
CA ASN A 57 8.47 0.72 8.37
C ASN A 57 7.23 1.53 8.79
N GLN A 58 6.97 2.67 8.16
CA GLN A 58 5.74 3.44 8.38
C GLN A 58 4.51 2.66 7.89
N MET A 59 4.60 2.01 6.73
CA MET A 59 3.55 1.10 6.23
C MET A 59 3.30 -0.05 7.21
N TYR A 60 4.36 -0.67 7.72
CA TYR A 60 4.29 -1.74 8.72
C TYR A 60 3.44 -1.36 9.94
N GLN A 61 3.61 -0.13 10.45
CA GLN A 61 2.85 0.38 11.58
C GLN A 61 1.41 0.77 11.21
N ALA A 62 1.20 1.32 10.01
CA ALA A 62 -0.09 1.90 9.60
C ALA A 62 -1.07 0.92 8.93
N MET A 63 -0.65 -0.30 8.58
CA MET A 63 -1.54 -1.33 8.03
C MET A 63 -2.55 -1.85 9.05
N ARG A 64 -3.73 -2.21 8.55
CA ARG A 64 -4.76 -2.94 9.29
C ARG A 64 -4.73 -4.42 8.93
N GLU A 65 -4.79 -5.27 9.95
CA GLU A 65 -4.89 -6.72 9.82
C GLU A 65 -6.35 -7.17 9.98
N SER A 66 -6.80 -8.10 9.15
CA SER A 66 -8.13 -8.70 9.20
C SER A 66 -8.07 -10.20 8.86
N LYS A 67 -8.99 -10.97 9.42
CA LYS A 67 -9.22 -12.38 9.04
C LYS A 67 -10.14 -12.47 7.82
N ASP A 68 -11.01 -11.49 7.65
CA ASP A 68 -11.98 -11.41 6.55
C ASP A 68 -11.41 -10.64 5.37
N GLN A 69 -11.77 -11.09 4.16
CA GLN A 69 -11.40 -10.41 2.93
C GLN A 69 -12.07 -9.03 2.89
N PRO A 70 -11.32 -7.94 2.66
CA PRO A 70 -11.89 -6.61 2.54
C PRO A 70 -12.83 -6.53 1.31
N SER A 71 -14.12 -6.22 1.51
CA SER A 71 -15.13 -6.12 0.43
C SER A 71 -15.13 -4.73 -0.23
N GLY A 72 -15.20 -4.67 -1.57
CA GLY A 72 -15.22 -3.39 -2.30
C GLY A 72 -13.87 -2.66 -2.38
N HIS A 73 -12.76 -3.40 -2.30
CA HIS A 73 -11.40 -2.86 -2.20
C HIS A 73 -10.48 -3.38 -3.31
N TYR A 74 -9.28 -2.82 -3.45
CA TYR A 74 -8.32 -3.15 -4.52
C TYR A 74 -7.30 -4.20 -4.04
N LYS A 75 -7.27 -5.36 -4.69
CA LYS A 75 -6.33 -6.44 -4.38
C LYS A 75 -4.99 -6.18 -5.08
N LEU A 76 -3.90 -6.24 -4.32
CA LEU A 76 -2.51 -6.26 -4.80
C LEU A 76 -1.98 -7.69 -4.91
#